data_AF-A0A091W8T8-F1
#
_entry.id   AF-A0A091W8T8-F1
#
_cell.length_a   1.000
_cell.length_b   1.000
_cell.length_c   1.000
_cell.angle_alpha   90.00
_cell.angle_beta   90.00
_cell.angle_gamma   90.00
#
_symmetry.space_group_name_H-M   'P 1'
#
loop_
_entity.id
_entity.type
_entity.pdbx_description
1 polymer ?
#
loop_
_entity_poly.entity_id
_entity_poly.type
_entity_poly.pdbx_seq_one_letter_code
_entity_poly.pdbx_strand_id
1 'polypeptide(L)'
;MEGCGKRSVENSKESEQEEAGRAGINEEDFHLKILKDICCELLSNMLQELTKENTLEGLHQGHLNEQTCSCAFQNLLPLYFTSVESFLEVLREADQTLADNLEKRFPSLKV
;
A
#
# COMPACT_ATOMS: atom_id res chain seq x y z
N MET A 1 -39.75 -25.41 -22.71
CA MET A 1 -41.06 -25.22 -23.35
C MET A 1 -42.07 -25.11 -22.21
N GLU A 2 -42.75 -24.03 -21.88
CA GLU A 2 -43.03 -22.65 -22.34
C GLU A 2 -43.04 -21.76 -21.05
N GLY A 3 -43.02 -20.43 -21.01
CA GLY A 3 -43.33 -19.40 -21.99
C GLY A 3 -43.07 -17.99 -21.40
N CYS A 4 -43.06 -17.04 -22.32
CA CYS A 4 -42.66 -15.64 -22.20
C CYS A 4 -43.60 -14.79 -21.32
N GLY A 5 -43.04 -13.85 -20.55
CA GLY A 5 -43.76 -12.77 -19.88
C GLY A 5 -43.11 -11.41 -20.15
N LYS A 6 -43.28 -10.88 -21.37
CA LYS A 6 -42.95 -9.49 -21.72
C LYS A 6 -43.91 -8.52 -21.03
N ARG A 7 -43.41 -7.51 -20.32
CA ARG A 7 -44.03 -6.18 -20.13
C ARG A 7 -42.90 -5.15 -20.24
N SER A 8 -42.71 -4.61 -21.43
CA SER A 8 -43.19 -3.31 -21.91
C SER A 8 -42.18 -2.20 -21.58
N VAL A 9 -41.32 -1.92 -22.55
CA VAL A 9 -40.50 -0.70 -22.61
C VAL A 9 -41.38 0.37 -23.24
N GLU A 10 -41.64 1.48 -22.55
CA GLU A 10 -41.85 2.79 -23.17
C GLU A 10 -41.64 3.91 -22.12
N ASN A 11 -40.40 4.41 -22.13
CA ASN A 11 -39.93 5.79 -22.02
C ASN A 11 -40.72 6.81 -21.18
N SER A 12 -40.07 7.43 -20.18
CA SER A 12 -40.05 8.90 -19.96
C SER A 12 -39.37 9.26 -18.65
N LYS A 13 -38.14 9.78 -18.78
CA LYS A 13 -37.57 10.97 -18.10
C LYS A 13 -36.06 10.80 -17.96
N GLU A 14 -35.40 11.22 -19.03
CA GLU A 14 -34.12 11.91 -18.97
C GLU A 14 -34.15 12.93 -17.82
N SER A 15 -33.27 12.74 -16.83
CA SER A 15 -32.79 13.72 -15.85
C SER A 15 -32.52 13.03 -14.51
N GLU A 16 -31.39 12.32 -14.39
CA GLU A 16 -30.72 12.02 -13.10
C GLU A 16 -29.36 11.29 -13.26
N GLN A 17 -28.72 11.33 -14.44
CA GLN A 17 -27.49 10.57 -14.71
C GLN A 17 -26.17 11.35 -14.55
N GLU A 18 -26.15 12.44 -13.77
CA GLU A 18 -24.90 13.20 -13.54
C GLU A 18 -24.46 13.34 -12.07
N GLU A 19 -25.24 12.89 -11.07
CA GLU A 19 -24.79 12.91 -9.66
C GLU A 19 -24.34 11.56 -9.09
N ALA A 20 -24.76 10.43 -9.66
CA ALA A 20 -24.36 9.11 -9.14
C ALA A 20 -22.88 8.77 -9.43
N GLY A 21 -22.30 9.34 -10.49
CA GLY A 21 -20.90 9.09 -10.86
C GLY A 21 -19.87 9.80 -9.97
N ARG A 22 -20.24 10.92 -9.32
CA ARG A 22 -19.32 11.70 -8.48
C ARG A 22 -19.32 11.28 -7.02
N ALA A 23 -20.42 10.70 -6.53
CA ALA A 23 -20.51 10.15 -5.18
C ALA A 23 -19.75 8.82 -5.05
N GLY A 24 -19.85 7.93 -6.06
CA GLY A 24 -19.17 6.62 -6.06
C GLY A 24 -17.64 6.71 -6.08
N ILE A 25 -17.07 7.66 -6.84
CA ILE A 25 -15.61 7.87 -6.90
C ILE A 25 -15.05 8.27 -5.51
N ASN A 26 -15.77 9.13 -4.77
CA ASN A 26 -15.32 9.58 -3.45
C ASN A 26 -15.44 8.51 -2.36
N GLU A 27 -16.41 7.60 -2.47
CA GLU A 27 -16.61 6.50 -1.50
C GLU A 27 -15.60 5.36 -1.73
N GLU A 28 -15.31 5.02 -3.00
CA GLU A 28 -14.23 4.10 -3.35
C GLU A 28 -12.87 4.62 -2.86
N ASP A 29 -12.58 5.90 -3.05
CA ASP A 29 -11.36 6.54 -2.53
C ASP A 29 -11.30 6.53 -0.98
N PHE A 30 -12.45 6.64 -0.30
CA PHE A 30 -12.52 6.54 1.16
C PHE A 30 -12.20 5.13 1.67
N HIS A 31 -12.79 4.10 1.05
CA HIS A 31 -12.50 2.71 1.39
C HIS A 31 -11.05 2.33 1.10
N LEU A 32 -10.51 2.78 -0.04
CA LEU A 32 -9.10 2.57 -0.39
C LEU A 32 -8.17 3.27 0.60
N LYS A 33 -8.54 4.45 1.10
CA LYS A 33 -7.77 5.13 2.16
C LYS A 33 -7.76 4.32 3.45
N ILE A 34 -8.92 3.84 3.91
CA ILE A 34 -8.98 2.97 5.10
C ILE A 34 -8.12 1.72 4.90
N LEU A 35 -8.22 1.06 3.73
CA LEU A 35 -7.42 -0.11 3.42
C LEU A 35 -5.93 0.22 3.46
N LYS A 36 -5.52 1.33 2.85
CA LYS A 36 -4.14 1.80 2.87
C LYS A 36 -3.65 2.02 4.30
N ASP A 37 -4.43 2.70 5.13
CA ASP A 37 -4.06 3.01 6.51
C ASP A 37 -3.86 1.72 7.32
N ILE A 38 -4.79 0.76 7.22
CA ILE A 38 -4.68 -0.56 7.86
C ILE A 38 -3.46 -1.34 7.35
N CYS A 39 -3.23 -1.34 6.03
CA CYS A 39 -2.07 -2.01 5.44
C CYS A 39 -0.76 -1.37 5.90
N CYS A 40 -0.70 -0.06 6.05
CA CYS A 40 0.48 0.63 6.56
C CYS A 40 0.72 0.26 8.03
N GLU A 41 -0.32 0.23 8.86
CA GLU A 41 -0.20 -0.22 10.26
C GLU A 41 0.34 -1.64 10.34
N LEU A 42 -0.28 -2.59 9.63
CA LEU A 42 0.14 -3.98 9.58
C LEU A 42 1.59 -4.12 9.10
N LEU A 43 1.94 -3.46 8.00
CA LEU A 43 3.28 -3.52 7.45
C LEU A 43 4.32 -2.94 8.41
N SER A 44 3.97 -1.86 9.11
CA SER A 44 4.85 -1.25 10.12
C SER A 44 5.16 -2.20 11.27
N ASN A 45 4.15 -2.97 11.73
CA ASN A 45 4.33 -3.98 12.77
C ASN A 45 5.19 -5.13 12.25
N MET A 46 4.93 -5.60 11.02
CA MET A 46 5.75 -6.65 10.40
C MET A 46 7.22 -6.23 10.27
N LEU A 47 7.51 -4.99 9.89
CA LEU A 47 8.87 -4.48 9.78
C LEU A 47 9.61 -4.47 11.12
N GLN A 48 8.92 -4.17 12.22
CA GLN A 48 9.52 -4.19 13.57
C GLN A 48 9.85 -5.60 14.06
N GLU A 49 9.09 -6.61 13.61
CA GLU A 49 9.31 -8.01 13.97
C GLU A 49 10.35 -8.71 13.07
N LEU A 50 10.78 -8.08 11.98
CA LEU A 50 11.78 -8.66 11.09
C LEU A 50 13.15 -8.69 11.78
N THR A 51 13.64 -9.90 11.97
CA THR A 51 15.01 -10.13 12.42
C THR A 51 15.99 -10.01 11.24
N LYS A 52 17.28 -9.92 11.56
CA LYS A 52 18.36 -10.00 10.58
C LYS A 52 18.28 -11.27 9.73
N GLU A 53 17.98 -12.42 10.34
CA GLU A 53 17.90 -13.70 9.64
C GLU A 53 16.77 -13.71 8.61
N ASN A 54 15.56 -13.29 9.01
CA ASN A 54 14.42 -13.22 8.09
C ASN A 54 14.64 -12.17 6.99
N THR A 55 15.33 -11.07 7.32
CA THR A 55 15.70 -10.04 6.34
C THR A 55 16.67 -10.59 5.29
N LEU A 56 17.70 -11.34 5.71
CA LEU A 56 18.63 -12.00 4.79
C LEU A 56 17.93 -13.02 3.89
N GLU A 57 17.04 -13.84 4.45
CA GLU A 57 16.24 -14.79 3.67
C GLU A 57 15.36 -14.06 2.64
N GLY A 58 14.68 -12.98 3.05
CA GLY A 58 13.84 -12.17 2.17
C GLY A 58 14.63 -11.51 1.03
N LEU A 59 15.86 -11.08 1.29
CA LEU A 59 16.78 -10.56 0.27
C LEU A 59 17.20 -11.66 -0.71
N HIS A 60 17.57 -12.84 -0.19
CA HIS A 60 17.98 -13.97 -1.03
C HIS A 60 16.86 -14.47 -1.94
N GLN A 61 15.62 -14.48 -1.45
CA GLN A 61 14.42 -14.83 -2.21
C GLN A 61 13.95 -13.72 -3.15
N GLY A 62 14.53 -12.51 -3.07
CA GLY A 62 14.15 -11.35 -3.87
C GLY A 62 12.85 -10.67 -3.45
N HIS A 63 12.25 -11.09 -2.32
CA HIS A 63 11.08 -10.44 -1.72
C HIS A 63 11.43 -9.05 -1.19
N LEU A 64 12.63 -8.91 -0.62
CA LEU A 64 13.22 -7.63 -0.25
C LEU A 64 14.21 -7.21 -1.33
N ASN A 65 14.03 -6.00 -1.84
CA ASN A 65 14.92 -5.34 -2.79
C ASN A 65 14.67 -3.83 -2.76
N GLU A 66 15.46 -3.05 -3.50
CA GLU A 66 15.35 -1.59 -3.51
C GLU A 66 13.95 -1.09 -3.87
N GLN A 67 13.27 -1.74 -4.81
CA GLN A 67 11.93 -1.34 -5.23
C GLN A 67 10.89 -1.58 -4.13
N THR A 68 10.87 -2.78 -3.54
CA THR A 68 9.89 -3.14 -2.50
C THR A 68 10.12 -2.33 -1.23
N CYS A 69 11.38 -2.18 -0.80
CA CYS A 69 11.72 -1.34 0.34
C CYS A 69 11.40 0.13 0.09
N SER A 70 11.70 0.68 -1.10
CA SER A 70 11.37 2.08 -1.43
C SER A 70 9.86 2.33 -1.40
N CYS A 71 9.07 1.40 -1.94
CA CYS A 71 7.61 1.51 -1.92
C CYS A 71 7.06 1.50 -0.49
N ALA A 72 7.56 0.59 0.36
CA ALA A 72 7.20 0.54 1.76
C ALA A 72 7.56 1.84 2.47
N PHE A 73 8.81 2.32 2.32
CA PHE A 73 9.30 3.51 3.03
C PHE A 73 8.52 4.75 2.63
N GLN A 74 8.22 4.94 1.34
CA GLN A 74 7.42 6.06 0.85
C GLN A 74 6.02 6.11 1.49
N ASN A 75 5.41 4.96 1.77
CA ASN A 75 4.08 4.89 2.38
C ASN A 75 4.12 4.96 3.90
N LEU A 76 5.16 4.43 4.52
CA LEU A 76 5.27 4.32 5.98
C LEU A 76 5.88 5.55 6.64
N LEU A 77 6.88 6.20 6.03
CA LEU A 77 7.58 7.34 6.64
C LEU A 77 6.67 8.46 7.19
N PRO A 78 5.53 8.82 6.56
CA PRO A 78 4.68 9.88 7.09
C PRO A 78 4.08 9.62 8.47
N LEU A 79 3.88 8.34 8.85
CA LEU A 79 3.15 7.96 10.06
C LEU A 79 3.89 6.94 10.95
N TYR A 80 4.83 6.18 10.37
CA TYR A 80 5.51 5.04 11.01
C TYR A 80 7.03 5.16 10.89
N PHE A 81 7.56 6.36 11.15
CA PHE A 81 8.99 6.67 11.03
C PHE A 81 9.85 5.68 11.83
N THR A 82 9.54 5.46 13.11
CA THR A 82 10.32 4.58 14.00
C THR A 82 10.37 3.14 13.50
N SER A 83 9.28 2.63 12.92
CA SER A 83 9.27 1.29 12.32
C SER A 83 10.22 1.18 11.13
N VAL A 84 10.25 2.23 10.29
CA VAL A 84 11.15 2.28 9.12
C VAL A 84 12.60 2.43 9.56
N GLU A 85 12.88 3.27 10.55
CA GLU A 85 14.21 3.49 11.11
C GLU A 85 14.78 2.20 11.72
N SER A 86 14.01 1.53 12.59
CA SER A 86 14.42 0.27 13.21
C SER A 86 14.65 -0.84 12.18
N PHE A 87 13.77 -0.96 11.18
CA PHE A 87 14.01 -1.92 10.10
C PHE A 87 15.23 -1.55 9.25
N LEU A 88 15.51 -0.27 9.02
CA LEU A 88 16.69 0.17 8.29
C LEU A 88 17.99 -0.22 9.03
N GLU A 89 18.00 -0.19 10.36
CA GLU A 89 19.13 -0.70 11.16
C GLU A 89 19.35 -2.20 10.95
N VAL A 90 18.29 -3.00 11.03
CA VAL A 90 18.34 -4.44 10.75
C VAL A 90 18.79 -4.71 9.31
N LEU A 91 18.26 -3.95 8.36
CA LEU A 91 18.62 -4.05 6.96
C LEU A 91 20.09 -3.70 6.73
N ARG A 92 20.62 -2.69 7.42
CA ARG A 92 22.03 -2.32 7.33
C ARG A 92 22.96 -3.46 7.75
N GLU A 93 22.57 -4.19 8.79
CA GLU A 93 23.31 -5.38 9.23
C GLU A 93 23.24 -6.56 8.24
N ALA A 94 22.18 -6.63 7.44
CA ALA A 94 21.95 -7.68 6.45
C ALA A 94 22.55 -7.34 5.07
N ASP A 95 22.36 -6.12 4.60
CA ASP A 95 22.86 -5.57 3.34
C ASP A 95 23.07 -4.04 3.46
N GLN A 96 24.32 -3.66 3.76
CA GLN A 96 24.73 -2.27 3.85
C GLN A 96 24.50 -1.49 2.54
N THR A 97 24.71 -2.13 1.38
CA THR A 97 24.64 -1.43 0.08
C THR A 97 23.21 -0.99 -0.21
N LEU A 98 22.25 -1.88 0.06
CA LEU A 98 20.84 -1.57 -0.07
C LEU A 98 20.39 -0.49 0.92
N ALA A 99 20.81 -0.59 2.19
CA ALA A 99 20.51 0.42 3.20
C ALA A 99 21.01 1.82 2.78
N ASP A 100 22.26 1.93 2.32
CA ASP A 100 22.85 3.19 1.86
C ASP A 100 22.10 3.78 0.65
N ASN A 101 21.60 2.94 -0.25
CA ASN A 101 20.81 3.38 -1.41
C ASN A 101 19.45 3.93 -0.96
N LEU A 102 18.80 3.27 0.00
CA LEU A 102 17.53 3.75 0.58
C LEU A 102 17.73 5.09 1.31
N GLU A 103 18.79 5.27 2.08
CA GLU A 103 19.09 6.55 2.76
C GLU A 103 19.35 7.71 1.79
N LYS A 104 19.98 7.44 0.64
CA LYS A 104 20.12 8.44 -0.42
C LYS A 104 18.76 8.87 -0.98
N ARG A 105 17.83 7.92 -1.09
CA ARG A 105 16.48 8.15 -1.63
C ARG A 105 15.54 8.81 -0.63
N PHE A 106 15.72 8.56 0.66
CA PHE A 106 14.92 9.11 1.75
C PHE A 106 15.81 9.87 2.74
N PRO A 107 16.17 11.14 2.43
CA PRO A 107 17.07 11.92 3.28
C PRO A 107 16.59 12.14 4.72
N SER A 108 15.28 11.97 4.98
CA SER A 108 14.71 12.01 6.33
C SER A 108 15.22 10.91 7.25
N LEU A 109 15.78 9.82 6.70
CA LEU A 109 16.36 8.71 7.45
C LEU A 109 17.84 8.89 7.76
N LYS A 110 18.47 9.97 7.28
CA LYS A 110 19.84 10.30 7.63
C LYS A 110 19.87 10.93 9.02
N VAL A 111 20.36 10.19 10.00
CA VAL A 111 20.72 10.69 11.34
C VAL A 111 22.08 11.39 11.29
#